data_AF-A0A836W324-F1
#
_entry.id   AF-A0A836W324-F1
#
_cell.length_a   1.000
_cell.length_b   1.000
_cell.length_c   1.000
_cell.angle_alpha   90.00
_cell.angle_beta   90.00
_cell.angle_gamma   90.00
#
_symmetry.space_group_name_H-M   'P 1'
#
loop_
_entity.id
_entity.type
_entity.pdbx_description
1 polymer ?
#
loop_
_entity_poly.entity_id
_entity_poly.type
_entity_poly.pdbx_seq_one_letter_code
_entity_poly.pdbx_strand_id
1 'polypeptide(L)' 'MTVPRIVPGKTRIGWIGTGVMGSSMAGHLMEAGFPVTVFN' A
#
# COMPACT_ATOMS: atom_id res chain seq x y z
N MET A 1 -6.16 -12.99 -20.90
CA MET A 1 -5.23 -12.24 -20.03
C MET A 1 -5.57 -12.57 -18.59
N THR A 2 -4.63 -13.10 -17.80
CA THR A 2 -4.83 -13.41 -16.38
C THR A 2 -4.36 -12.23 -15.53
N VAL A 3 -5.28 -11.64 -14.76
CA VAL A 3 -4.93 -10.58 -13.80
C VAL A 3 -4.31 -11.23 -12.56
N PRO A 4 -3.15 -10.76 -12.08
CA PRO A 4 -2.53 -11.30 -10.88
C PRO A 4 -3.39 -11.00 -9.64
N ARG A 5 -3.45 -11.98 -8.72
CA ARG A 5 -4.15 -11.82 -7.44
C ARG A 5 -3.35 -10.91 -6.51
N ILE A 6 -4.03 -9.93 -5.92
CA ILE A 6 -3.46 -9.05 -4.89
C ILE A 6 -3.56 -9.77 -3.54
N VAL A 7 -2.43 -9.97 -2.86
CA VAL A 7 -2.36 -10.73 -1.60
C VAL A 7 -1.46 -9.99 -0.60
N PRO A 8 -1.91 -9.79 0.65
CA PRO A 8 -1.07 -9.27 1.74
C PRO A 8 0.23 -10.07 1.90
N GLY A 9 1.31 -9.41 2.32
CA GLY A 9 2.64 -10.01 2.48
C GLY A 9 3.39 -10.36 1.18
N LYS A 10 2.70 -10.42 0.02
CA LYS A 10 3.31 -10.69 -1.29
C LYS A 10 3.30 -9.48 -2.21
N THR A 11 2.15 -8.82 -2.33
CA THR A 11 2.01 -7.64 -3.19
C THR A 11 2.60 -6.42 -2.50
N ARG A 12 3.65 -5.83 -3.07
CA ARG A 12 4.24 -4.59 -2.57
C ARG A 12 3.51 -3.38 -3.13
N ILE A 13 3.32 -2.36 -2.31
CA ILE A 13 2.65 -1.12 -2.69
C ILE A 13 3.64 0.03 -2.58
N GLY A 14 3.81 0.79 -3.66
CA GLY A 14 4.45 2.09 -3.62
C GLY A 14 3.41 3.16 -3.30
N TRP A 15 3.71 4.05 -2.36
CA TRP A 15 2.84 5.15 -1.96
C TRP A 15 3.59 6.47 -2.06
N ILE A 16 3.04 7.44 -2.79
CA ILE A 16 3.64 8.77 -2.93
C ILE A 16 2.70 9.80 -2.31
N GLY A 17 3.22 10.56 -1.35
CA GLY A 17 2.51 11.64 -0.67
C GLY A 17 1.71 11.17 0.55
N THR A 18 2.16 11.58 1.72
CA THR A 18 1.48 11.37 3.01
C THR A 18 0.97 12.69 3.58
N GLY A 19 0.25 13.46 2.76
CA GLY A 19 -0.50 14.64 3.22
C GLY A 19 -1.67 14.24 4.15
N VAL A 20 -2.59 15.16 4.40
CA VAL A 20 -3.69 15.01 5.38
C VAL A 20 -4.45 13.68 5.26
N MET A 21 -4.69 13.21 4.03
CA MET A 21 -5.36 11.92 3.77
C MET A 21 -4.38 10.76 3.53
N GLY A 22 -3.22 11.05 2.96
CA GLY A 22 -2.32 10.02 2.44
C GLY A 22 -1.68 9.15 3.51
N SER A 23 -1.41 9.73 4.68
CA SER A 23 -0.88 8.99 5.84
C SER A 23 -1.85 7.91 6.32
N SER A 24 -3.14 8.24 6.48
CA SER A 24 -4.18 7.32 6.94
C SER A 24 -4.41 6.17 5.95
N MET A 25 -4.42 6.49 4.65
CA MET A 25 -4.59 5.48 3.59
C MET A 25 -3.41 4.51 3.52
N ALA A 26 -2.18 5.02 3.58
CA ALA A 26 -0.99 4.16 3.67
C ALA A 26 -1.02 3.31 4.95
N GLY A 27 -1.49 3.87 6.07
CA GLY A 27 -1.77 3.19 7.33
C GLY A 27 -2.66 1.95 7.15
N HIS A 28 -3.85 2.13 6.58
CA HIS A 28 -4.78 1.02 6.37
C HIS A 28 -4.20 -0.11 5.51
N LEU A 29 -3.37 0.22 4.51
CA LEU A 29 -2.71 -0.78 3.67
C LEU A 29 -1.68 -1.58 4.46
N MET A 30 -0.90 -0.92 5.32
CA MET A 30 0.03 -1.59 6.22
C MET A 30 -0.70 -2.48 7.24
N GLU A 31 -1.79 -1.99 7.83
CA GLU A 31 -2.64 -2.75 8.76
C GLU A 31 -3.29 -3.97 8.09
N ALA A 32 -3.67 -3.85 6.81
CA ALA A 32 -4.14 -4.98 6.00
C ALA A 32 -3.02 -5.98 5.63
N GLY A 33 -1.79 -5.76 6.08
CA GLY A 33 -0.65 -6.65 5.89
C GLY A 33 0.10 -6.46 4.58
N PHE A 34 -0.11 -5.35 3.87
CA PHE A 34 0.66 -5.05 2.67
C PHE A 34 2.00 -4.40 3.03
N PRO A 35 3.12 -4.86 2.44
CA PRO A 35 4.36 -4.12 2.48
C PRO A 35 4.21 -2.82 1.67
N VAL A 36 4.26 -1.67 2.36
CA VAL A 36 4.15 -0.34 1.73
C VAL A 36 5.51 0.37 1.79
N THR A 37 5.97 0.89 0.65
CA THR A 37 7.11 1.79 0.56
C THR A 37 6.60 3.21 0.30
N VAL A 38 6.93 4.14 1.19
CA VAL A 38 6.47 5.53 1.10
C VAL A 38 7.56 6.42 0.52
N PHE A 39 7.18 7.33 -0.36
CA PHE A 39 7.98 8.46 -0.84
C PHE A 39 7.17 9.76 -0.66
N ASN A 40 7.84 10.85 -0.31
CA ASN A 40 7.22 12.17 -0.08
C ASN A 40 7.92 13.26 -0.88
#